data_AF-A0A6G3Y1F8-F1
#
_entry.id   AF-A0A6G3Y1F8-F1
#
_cell.length_a   1.000
_cell.length_b   1.000
_cell.length_c   1.000
_cell.angle_alpha   90.00
_cell.angle_beta   90.00
_cell.angle_gamma   90.00
#
_symmetry.space_group_name_H-M   'P 1'
#
loop_
_entity.id
_entity.type
_entity.pdbx_description
1 polymer ?
#
loop_
_entity_poly.entity_id
_entity_poly.type
_entity_poly.pdbx_seq_one_letter_code
_entity_poly.pdbx_strand_id
1 'polypeptide(L)'
;IFLAELPDKTMFASLAMGTRMRPLYVWFGTSSAFVVHVAIAVGAGSLIGLLPDWIVKLVSASLFAFGAFMLLRGSGGDDDEDTEVKTVTGFWPVYTTAFMAVFISEWGDLTQITTANLAASNGTWSTA
;
A
#
# COMPACT_ATOMS: atom_id res chain seq x y z
N ILE A 1 17.74 -5.96 16.74
CA ILE A 1 17.41 -4.70 16.03
C ILE A 1 17.09 -4.97 14.55
N PHE A 2 17.99 -5.60 13.78
CA PHE A 2 17.77 -5.98 12.36
C PHE A 2 16.72 -7.08 12.09
N LEU A 3 16.43 -7.93 13.08
CA LEU A 3 15.42 -9.00 13.00
C LEU A 3 14.04 -8.57 13.55
N ALA A 4 13.99 -7.41 14.20
CA ALA A 4 12.77 -6.78 14.75
C ALA A 4 12.28 -5.63 13.86
N GLU A 5 13.15 -5.10 13.00
CA GLU A 5 12.84 -4.33 11.80
C GLU A 5 12.46 -5.35 10.72
N LEU A 6 11.24 -5.87 10.80
CA LEU A 6 10.75 -6.95 9.95
C LEU A 6 11.04 -6.64 8.46
N PRO A 7 11.51 -7.61 7.66
CA PRO A 7 11.43 -7.47 6.22
C PRO A 7 9.95 -7.33 5.88
N ASP A 8 9.62 -6.24 5.20
CA ASP A 8 8.25 -5.92 4.82
C ASP A 8 7.63 -7.07 4.01
N LYS A 9 6.30 -7.25 4.08
CA LYS A 9 5.58 -8.34 3.42
C LYS A 9 5.91 -8.42 1.92
N THR A 10 6.10 -7.26 1.29
CA THR A 10 6.46 -7.15 -0.13
C THR A 10 7.91 -7.54 -0.42
N MET A 11 8.83 -7.38 0.53
CA MET A 11 10.22 -7.85 0.41
C MET A 11 10.30 -9.38 0.39
N PHE A 12 9.60 -10.04 1.31
CA PHE A 12 9.55 -11.52 1.32
C PHE A 12 8.83 -12.09 0.10
N ALA A 13 7.72 -11.46 -0.33
CA ALA A 13 7.00 -11.87 -1.54
C ALA A 13 7.89 -11.72 -2.79
N SER A 14 8.61 -10.61 -2.93
CA SER A 14 9.53 -10.37 -4.05
C SER A 14 10.71 -11.33 -4.06
N LEU A 15 11.26 -11.66 -2.89
CA LEU A 15 12.34 -12.63 -2.75
C LEU A 15 11.89 -14.06 -3.11
N ALA A 16 10.73 -14.48 -2.63
CA ALA A 16 10.13 -15.78 -2.97
C ALA A 16 9.83 -15.89 -4.48
N MET A 17 9.33 -14.81 -5.09
CA MET A 17 9.09 -14.73 -6.53
C MET A 17 10.39 -14.74 -7.34
N GLY A 18 11.43 -14.00 -6.89
CA GLY A 18 12.72 -13.92 -7.58
C GLY A 18 13.53 -15.21 -7.55
N THR A 19 13.32 -16.08 -6.56
CA THR A 19 13.97 -17.41 -6.50
C THR A 19 13.29 -18.46 -7.38
N ARG A 20 11.98 -18.30 -7.64
CA ARG A 20 11.17 -19.23 -8.46
C ARG A 20 10.96 -18.78 -9.91
N MET A 21 11.04 -17.48 -10.17
CA MET A 21 10.81 -16.85 -11.48
C MET A 21 12.02 -16.02 -11.91
N ARG A 22 12.05 -15.54 -13.16
CA ARG A 22 13.17 -14.72 -13.66
C ARG A 22 13.24 -13.38 -12.89
N PRO A 23 14.32 -13.10 -12.12
CA PRO A 23 14.38 -11.94 -11.21
C PRO A 23 14.16 -10.60 -11.88
N LEU A 24 14.66 -10.45 -13.13
CA LEU A 24 14.52 -9.22 -13.90
C LEU A 24 13.05 -8.88 -14.17
N TYR A 25 12.19 -9.87 -14.41
CA TYR A 25 10.78 -9.64 -14.75
C TYR A 25 9.96 -9.26 -13.53
N VAL A 26 10.30 -9.86 -12.37
CA VAL A 26 9.75 -9.48 -11.07
C VAL A 26 10.12 -8.03 -10.76
N TRP A 27 11.40 -7.66 -10.93
CA TRP A 27 11.87 -6.29 -10.68
C TRP A 27 11.13 -5.24 -11.52
N PHE A 28 10.87 -5.52 -12.81
CA PHE A 28 10.08 -4.60 -13.63
C PHE A 28 8.63 -4.48 -13.16
N GLY A 29 8.00 -5.59 -12.74
CA GLY A 29 6.63 -5.60 -12.24
C GLY A 29 6.48 -4.85 -10.91
N THR A 30 7.39 -5.08 -9.96
CA THR A 30 7.36 -4.40 -8.66
C THR A 30 7.71 -2.91 -8.80
N SER A 31 8.71 -2.57 -9.62
CA SER A 31 9.11 -1.17 -9.83
C SER A 31 8.00 -0.35 -10.49
N SER A 32 7.31 -0.90 -11.50
CA SER A 32 6.19 -0.19 -12.13
C SER A 32 4.99 -0.04 -11.19
N ALA A 33 4.75 -1.01 -10.30
CA ALA A 33 3.70 -0.90 -9.27
C ALA A 33 3.94 0.29 -8.33
N PHE A 34 5.18 0.50 -7.88
CA PHE A 34 5.53 1.66 -7.05
C PHE A 34 5.43 2.98 -7.80
N VAL A 35 5.87 3.03 -9.07
CA VAL A 35 5.72 4.25 -9.89
C VAL A 35 4.24 4.62 -10.04
N VAL A 36 3.37 3.64 -10.27
CA VAL A 36 1.91 3.87 -10.35
C VAL A 36 1.37 4.36 -9.01
N HIS A 37 1.80 3.78 -7.88
CA HIS A 37 1.41 4.25 -6.55
C HIS A 37 1.78 5.72 -6.32
N VAL A 38 3.03 6.09 -6.62
CA VAL A 38 3.49 7.47 -6.47
C VAL A 38 2.70 8.40 -7.38
N ALA A 39 2.45 8.01 -8.63
CA ALA A 39 1.67 8.81 -9.57
C ALA A 39 0.22 9.03 -9.07
N ILE A 40 -0.42 7.98 -8.54
CA ILE A 40 -1.76 8.07 -7.95
C ILE A 40 -1.73 8.97 -6.72
N ALA A 41 -0.77 8.80 -5.80
CA ALA A 41 -0.67 9.58 -4.58
C ALA A 41 -0.45 11.07 -4.87
N VAL A 42 0.48 11.40 -5.78
CA VAL A 42 0.75 12.78 -6.19
C VAL A 42 -0.45 13.37 -6.93
N GLY A 43 -1.08 12.62 -7.83
CA GLY A 43 -2.26 13.08 -8.57
C GLY A 43 -3.46 13.34 -7.65
N ALA A 44 -3.75 12.40 -6.74
CA ALA A 44 -4.83 12.54 -5.76
C ALA A 44 -4.54 13.70 -4.78
N GLY A 45 -3.32 13.80 -4.26
CA GLY A 45 -2.91 14.88 -3.36
C GLY A 45 -3.01 16.26 -4.02
N SER A 46 -2.57 16.37 -5.28
CA SER A 46 -2.70 17.61 -6.06
C SER A 46 -4.16 18.00 -6.28
N LEU A 47 -5.04 17.03 -6.56
CA LEU A 47 -6.47 17.28 -6.75
C LEU A 47 -7.17 17.70 -5.45
N ILE A 48 -6.80 17.06 -4.33
CA ILE A 48 -7.28 17.42 -2.99
C ILE A 48 -6.83 18.84 -2.62
N GLY A 49 -5.62 19.25 -3.00
CA GLY A 49 -5.12 20.60 -2.78
C GLY A 49 -5.90 21.71 -3.51
N LEU A 50 -6.71 21.37 -4.52
CA LEU A 50 -7.57 22.32 -5.24
C LEU A 50 -8.96 22.46 -4.61
N LEU A 51 -9.32 21.59 -3.65
CA LEU A 51 -10.64 21.56 -3.02
C LEU A 51 -10.70 22.53 -1.82
N PRO A 52 -11.86 23.12 -1.53
CA PRO A 52 -12.07 23.91 -0.32
C PRO A 52 -11.81 23.11 0.97
N ASP A 53 -11.10 23.71 1.92
CA ASP A 53 -10.69 23.05 3.18
C ASP A 53 -11.82 22.38 3.96
N TRP A 54 -13.03 22.94 3.92
CA TRP A 54 -14.18 22.39 4.65
C TRP A 54 -14.64 21.03 4.10
N ILE A 55 -14.52 20.81 2.78
CA ILE A 55 -14.84 19.52 2.15
C ILE A 55 -13.79 18.48 2.53
N VAL A 56 -12.51 18.86 2.46
CA VAL A 56 -11.39 17.97 2.83
C VAL A 56 -11.52 17.52 4.29
N LYS A 57 -11.85 18.43 5.20
CA LYS A 57 -12.10 18.12 6.62
C LYS A 57 -13.31 17.21 6.83
N LEU A 58 -14.41 17.45 6.11
CA LEU A 58 -15.61 16.64 6.22
C LEU A 58 -15.36 15.21 5.72
N VAL A 59 -14.69 15.07 4.58
CA VAL A 59 -14.34 13.77 3.98
C VAL A 59 -13.35 13.02 4.87
N SER A 60 -12.30 13.68 5.37
CA SER A 60 -11.33 13.05 6.26
C SER A 60 -11.98 12.61 7.57
N ALA A 61 -12.79 13.47 8.20
CA ALA A 61 -13.54 13.11 9.42
C ALA A 61 -14.47 11.92 9.18
N SER A 62 -15.16 11.88 8.03
CA SER A 62 -16.03 10.76 7.66
C SER A 62 -15.24 9.46 7.46
N LEU A 63 -14.09 9.53 6.81
CA LEU A 63 -13.21 8.38 6.57
C LEU A 63 -12.65 7.83 7.89
N PHE A 64 -12.21 8.70 8.79
CA PHE A 64 -11.74 8.31 10.12
C PHE A 64 -12.86 7.73 10.99
N ALA A 65 -14.05 8.33 10.98
CA ALA A 65 -15.21 7.80 11.69
C ALA A 65 -15.61 6.41 11.16
N PHE A 66 -15.58 6.23 9.84
CA PHE A 66 -15.82 4.94 9.20
C PHE A 66 -14.75 3.91 9.58
N GLY A 67 -13.46 4.27 9.50
CA GLY A 67 -12.35 3.40 9.87
C GLY A 67 -12.40 3.00 11.34
N ALA A 68 -12.68 3.95 12.24
CA ALA A 68 -12.88 3.69 13.67
C ALA A 68 -14.07 2.76 13.90
N PHE A 69 -15.20 2.98 13.22
CA PHE A 69 -16.37 2.10 13.30
C PHE A 69 -16.06 0.68 12.81
N MET A 70 -15.36 0.55 11.68
CA MET A 70 -14.95 -0.75 11.14
C MET A 70 -14.00 -1.47 12.10
N LEU A 71 -13.02 -0.77 12.67
CA LEU A 71 -12.06 -1.32 13.63
C LEU A 71 -12.75 -1.76 14.93
N LEU A 72 -13.70 -0.98 15.44
CA LEU A 72 -14.48 -1.36 16.63
C LEU A 72 -15.45 -2.52 16.37
N ARG A 73 -15.85 -2.73 15.11
CA ARG A 73 -16.79 -3.78 14.71
C ARG A 73 -16.11 -5.06 14.21
N GLY A 74 -14.85 -4.97 13.77
CA GLY A 74 -14.12 -6.03 13.08
C GLY A 74 -12.97 -6.58 13.90
N SER A 75 -13.24 -7.66 14.64
CA SER A 75 -12.23 -8.65 14.99
C SER A 75 -12.78 -10.01 14.57
N GLY A 76 -12.22 -10.58 13.50
CA GLY A 76 -12.58 -11.92 13.05
C GLY A 76 -12.77 -11.99 11.54
N GLY A 77 -11.70 -12.38 10.86
CA GLY A 77 -11.68 -12.66 9.43
C GLY A 77 -10.27 -13.08 9.05
N ASP A 78 -9.85 -14.25 9.51
CA ASP A 78 -8.74 -14.97 8.89
C ASP A 78 -9.22 -15.40 7.50
N ASP A 79 -8.88 -14.62 6.47
CA ASP A 79 -8.86 -15.11 5.10
C ASP A 79 -7.50 -15.75 4.88
N ASP A 80 -7.42 -17.06 5.17
CA ASP A 80 -6.41 -17.94 4.60
C ASP A 80 -6.72 -18.10 3.11
N GLU A 81 -6.33 -17.11 2.30
CA GLU A 81 -6.22 -17.30 0.86
C GLU A 81 -4.93 -18.07 0.57
N ASP A 82 -5.05 -19.40 0.52
CA ASP A 82 -4.06 -20.30 -0.07
C ASP A 82 -3.84 -19.93 -1.55
N THR A 83 -3.00 -18.92 -1.78
CA THR A 83 -2.57 -18.54 -3.14
C THR A 83 -1.57 -19.59 -3.60
N GLU A 84 -2.05 -20.64 -4.27
CA GLU A 84 -1.22 -21.59 -4.99
C GLU A 84 -0.34 -20.82 -5.99
N VAL A 85 0.95 -20.66 -5.66
CA VAL A 85 1.94 -20.05 -6.54
C VAL A 85 2.21 -21.01 -7.70
N LYS A 86 1.34 -21.00 -8.71
CA LYS A 86 1.59 -21.66 -9.99
C LYS A 86 2.85 -21.08 -10.59
N THR A 87 3.76 -21.93 -11.01
CA THR A 87 5.02 -21.54 -11.68
C THR A 87 4.70 -20.98 -13.06
N VAL A 88 4.38 -19.68 -13.11
CA VAL A 88 4.06 -19.01 -14.35
C VAL A 88 5.36 -18.75 -15.12
N THR A 89 5.43 -19.27 -16.34
CA THR A 89 6.61 -19.10 -17.20
C THR A 89 6.30 -18.08 -18.30
N GLY A 90 7.17 -17.08 -18.45
CA GLY A 90 7.03 -16.01 -19.45
C GLY A 90 7.18 -14.60 -18.87
N PHE A 91 7.48 -13.61 -19.72
CA PHE A 91 7.65 -12.22 -19.29
C PHE A 91 6.34 -11.62 -18.74
N TRP A 92 5.27 -11.64 -19.56
CA TRP A 92 3.99 -11.03 -19.22
C TRP A 92 3.36 -11.60 -17.95
N PRO A 93 3.26 -12.92 -17.76
CA PRO A 93 2.63 -13.46 -16.56
C PRO A 93 3.44 -13.17 -15.28
N VAL A 94 4.76 -13.30 -15.32
CA VAL A 94 5.64 -12.99 -14.17
C VAL A 94 5.56 -11.50 -13.82
N TYR A 95 5.57 -10.63 -14.83
CA TYR A 95 5.40 -9.19 -14.65
C TYR A 95 4.05 -8.85 -14.02
N THR A 96 2.95 -9.38 -14.56
CA THR A 96 1.61 -9.08 -14.04
C THR A 96 1.39 -9.64 -12.64
N THR A 97 1.92 -10.83 -12.34
CA THR A 97 1.85 -11.40 -10.99
C THR A 97 2.62 -10.55 -9.99
N ALA A 98 3.86 -10.17 -10.30
CA ALA A 98 4.66 -9.32 -9.42
C ALA A 98 4.05 -7.91 -9.25
N PHE A 99 3.55 -7.32 -10.35
CA PHE A 99 2.87 -6.04 -10.33
C PHE A 99 1.61 -6.10 -9.48
N MET A 100 0.70 -7.05 -9.72
CA MET A 100 -0.56 -7.13 -8.99
C MET A 100 -0.36 -7.50 -7.53
N ALA A 101 0.58 -8.41 -7.24
CA ALA A 101 0.92 -8.79 -5.87
C ALA A 101 1.39 -7.58 -5.08
N VAL A 102 2.36 -6.80 -5.59
CA VAL A 102 2.82 -5.57 -4.91
C VAL A 102 1.73 -4.50 -4.93
N PHE A 103 1.07 -4.29 -6.07
CA PHE A 103 0.10 -3.23 -6.21
C PHE A 103 -1.02 -3.39 -5.21
N ILE A 104 -1.64 -4.56 -5.11
CA ILE A 104 -2.75 -4.84 -4.19
C ILE A 104 -2.26 -4.91 -2.74
N SER A 105 -1.12 -5.58 -2.50
CA SER A 105 -0.59 -5.77 -1.14
C SER A 105 -0.14 -4.48 -0.47
N GLU A 106 0.24 -3.45 -1.23
CA GLU A 106 0.66 -2.16 -0.70
C GLU A 106 -0.53 -1.25 -0.36
N TRP A 107 -1.74 -1.53 -0.85
CA TRP A 107 -2.92 -0.74 -0.47
C TRP A 107 -3.30 -0.98 0.99
N GLY A 108 -3.31 0.10 1.78
CA GLY A 108 -3.67 0.02 3.19
C GLY A 108 -2.55 -0.53 4.07
N ASP A 109 -1.31 -0.52 3.59
CA ASP A 109 -0.17 -0.88 4.43
C ASP A 109 -0.12 0.00 5.70
N LEU A 110 0.33 -0.60 6.80
CA LEU A 110 0.43 0.04 8.10
C LEU A 110 1.26 1.32 8.02
N THR A 111 2.30 1.34 7.17
CA THR A 111 3.13 2.52 6.98
C THR A 111 2.33 3.68 6.38
N GLN A 112 1.46 3.45 5.39
CA GLN A 112 0.63 4.50 4.78
C GLN A 112 -0.39 5.06 5.76
N ILE A 113 -1.04 4.20 6.56
CA ILE A 113 -1.97 4.63 7.61
C ILE A 113 -1.22 5.40 8.70
N THR A 114 -0.03 4.95 9.09
CA THR A 114 0.80 5.63 10.09
C THR A 114 1.30 6.97 9.58
N THR A 115 1.74 7.06 8.32
CA THR A 115 2.13 8.31 7.67
C THR A 115 0.95 9.26 7.55
N ALA A 116 -0.23 8.78 7.16
CA ALA A 116 -1.44 9.59 7.11
C ALA A 116 -1.83 10.12 8.50
N ASN A 117 -1.73 9.28 9.53
CA ASN A 117 -2.00 9.66 10.92
C ASN A 117 -0.97 10.68 11.43
N LEU A 118 0.31 10.50 11.14
CA LEU A 118 1.37 11.45 11.49
C LEU A 118 1.21 12.80 10.76
N ALA A 119 0.82 12.77 9.48
CA ALA A 119 0.51 13.97 8.71
C ALA A 119 -0.72 14.71 9.27
N ALA A 120 -1.74 13.97 9.73
CA ALA A 120 -2.91 14.53 10.38
C ALA A 120 -2.59 15.11 11.77
N SER A 121 -1.75 14.43 12.57
CA SER A 121 -1.39 14.89 13.91
C SER A 121 -0.47 16.11 13.92
N ASN A 122 0.35 16.29 12.87
CA ASN A 122 1.28 17.42 12.76
C ASN A 122 0.69 18.63 12.00
N GLY A 123 -0.63 18.65 11.77
CA GLY A 123 -1.31 19.77 11.11
C GLY A 123 -1.51 20.99 12.00
N THR A 124 -0.78 22.07 11.71
CA THR A 124 -1.14 23.52 11.86
C THR A 124 -0.61 24.39 13.04
N TRP A 125 0.37 24.00 13.84
CA TRP A 125 0.92 24.89 14.91
C TRP A 125 2.45 24.94 15.05
N SER A 126 3.19 25.19 13.96
CA SER A 126 4.62 25.53 14.08
C SER A 126 5.09 26.50 12.97
N THR A 127 4.43 27.65 12.90
CA THR A 127 4.99 28.90 12.34
C THR A 127 4.32 30.07 13.06
N ALA A 128 4.74 30.32 14.29
CA ALA A 128 4.61 31.60 15.00
C ALA A 128 5.86 31.79 15.84
#